data_AF-A0A729R704-F1
#
_entry.id   AF-A0A729R704-F1
#
_cell.length_a   1.000
_cell.length_b   1.000
_cell.length_c   1.000
_cell.angle_alpha   90.00
_cell.angle_beta   90.00
_cell.angle_gamma   90.00
#
_symmetry.space_group_name_H-M   'P 1'
#
loop_
_entity.id
_entity.type
_entity.pdbx_description
1 polymer ?
#
loop_
_entity_poly.entity_id
_entity_poly.type
_entity_poly.pdbx_seq_one_letter_code
_entity_poly.pdbx_strand_id
1 'polypeptide(L)'
;MPPLFTINACKSAGCRNLGLPDSPDYVWPDYRLGYPALHCRACGSYPPLFNEGEFRRWASAYIAQYAKEHGHFCPDCYQKTWIRYGRNPGGTQRLQCQYCKKVWTPKQHALNVAETPEQICSIPLLVPFQGANAFQQLYFLFSFDAVRGNILHLSSNFTLLSAGKSLHYHWKGIAPPEGEKGDIIHRIAIKERQFLQRSQFDEIQYGPAALKRNAQGTILRPVITAHGHFRVLKNRFPDVATHIIAH
;
A
#
# COMPACT_ATOMS: atom_id res chain seq x y z
N MET A 1 7.93 -19.55 -11.31
CA MET A 1 6.67 -18.85 -10.96
C MET A 1 6.95 -17.36 -10.94
N PRO A 2 6.11 -16.50 -11.54
CA PRO A 2 6.29 -15.06 -11.47
C PRO A 2 6.27 -14.58 -10.01
N PRO A 3 6.98 -13.48 -9.69
CA PRO A 3 6.99 -12.95 -8.33
C PRO A 3 5.57 -12.57 -7.92
N LEU A 4 5.18 -12.97 -6.72
CA LEU A 4 3.86 -12.69 -6.19
C LEU A 4 3.58 -11.18 -6.02
N PHE A 5 4.64 -10.39 -5.84
CA PHE A 5 4.60 -8.94 -5.67
C PHE A 5 5.59 -8.28 -6.63
N THR A 6 5.06 -7.46 -7.52
CA THR A 6 5.82 -6.65 -8.46
C THR A 6 5.55 -5.18 -8.16
N ILE A 7 6.58 -4.47 -7.70
CA ILE A 7 6.49 -3.03 -7.46
C ILE A 7 7.07 -2.22 -8.63
N ASN A 8 8.10 -2.75 -9.27
CA ASN A 8 8.80 -2.14 -10.40
C ASN A 8 8.18 -2.64 -11.71
N ALA A 9 7.08 -2.03 -12.12
CA ALA A 9 6.40 -2.29 -13.39
C ALA A 9 5.75 -0.99 -13.90
N CYS A 10 5.32 -1.00 -15.15
CA CYS A 10 4.49 0.06 -15.71
C CYS A 10 3.17 0.16 -14.94
N LYS A 11 2.77 1.40 -14.63
CA LYS A 11 1.56 1.72 -13.87
C LYS A 11 0.55 2.52 -14.71
N SER A 12 0.80 2.67 -16.01
CA SER A 12 -0.05 3.44 -16.91
C SER A 12 -1.26 2.63 -17.33
N ALA A 13 -2.46 3.12 -16.99
CA ALA A 13 -3.72 2.56 -17.45
C ALA A 13 -3.75 2.45 -18.99
N GLY A 14 -4.24 1.32 -19.50
CA GLY A 14 -4.32 1.05 -20.95
C GLY A 14 -3.01 0.62 -21.61
N CYS A 15 -1.86 0.64 -20.90
CA CYS A 15 -0.61 0.14 -21.47
C CYS A 15 -0.60 -1.40 -21.48
N ARG A 16 -0.09 -2.00 -22.57
CA ARG A 16 0.16 -3.46 -22.64
C ARG A 16 1.08 -3.99 -21.54
N ASN A 17 1.91 -3.12 -20.96
CA ASN A 17 2.83 -3.46 -19.89
C ASN A 17 2.29 -3.18 -18.49
N LEU A 18 1.04 -2.73 -18.34
CA LEU A 18 0.45 -2.42 -17.03
C LEU A 18 0.60 -3.61 -16.07
N GLY A 19 1.33 -3.41 -14.99
CA GLY A 19 1.56 -4.41 -13.94
C GLY A 19 2.40 -5.62 -14.36
N LEU A 20 2.97 -5.65 -15.58
CA LEU A 20 3.83 -6.75 -16.02
C LEU A 20 5.21 -6.63 -15.33
N PRO A 21 5.71 -7.70 -14.68
CA PRO A 21 7.02 -7.69 -14.02
C PRO A 21 8.17 -7.59 -15.01
N ASP A 22 8.09 -8.38 -16.07
CA ASP A 22 9.16 -8.54 -17.05
C ASP A 22 8.58 -8.19 -18.42
N SER A 23 9.11 -7.14 -19.04
CA SER A 23 8.74 -6.74 -20.39
C SER A 23 9.99 -6.33 -21.16
N PRO A 24 10.13 -6.73 -22.44
CA PRO A 24 11.23 -6.28 -23.29
C PRO A 24 11.18 -4.77 -23.57
N ASP A 25 10.04 -4.11 -23.32
CA ASP A 25 9.90 -2.67 -23.48
C ASP A 25 10.52 -1.87 -22.32
N TYR A 26 10.91 -2.53 -21.23
CA TYR A 26 11.46 -1.85 -20.05
C TYR A 26 12.93 -1.51 -20.22
N VAL A 27 13.27 -0.26 -19.90
CA VAL A 27 14.64 0.22 -19.76
C VAL A 27 14.81 0.67 -18.31
N TRP A 28 15.74 0.05 -17.60
CA TRP A 28 15.96 0.35 -16.18
C TRP A 28 17.39 -0.05 -15.74
N PRO A 29 18.08 0.76 -14.91
CA PRO A 29 17.64 2.09 -14.47
C PRO A 29 17.81 3.15 -15.57
N ASP A 30 16.78 3.98 -15.77
CA ASP A 30 16.84 5.21 -16.56
C ASP A 30 16.81 6.41 -15.58
N TYR A 31 17.68 7.40 -15.80
CA TYR A 31 17.87 8.56 -14.92
C TYR A 31 17.38 9.88 -15.51
N ARG A 32 16.61 9.85 -16.61
CA ARG A 32 16.10 11.06 -17.28
C ARG A 32 15.40 12.05 -16.35
N LEU A 33 14.76 11.59 -15.29
CA LEU A 33 14.06 12.42 -14.31
C LEU A 33 14.89 12.80 -13.08
N GLY A 34 16.21 12.54 -13.09
CA GLY A 34 17.10 12.83 -11.97
C GLY A 34 17.08 11.80 -10.84
N TYR A 35 16.35 10.69 -11.02
CA TYR A 35 16.26 9.57 -10.07
C TYR A 35 16.15 8.24 -10.84
N PRO A 36 16.51 7.10 -10.22
CA PRO A 36 16.39 5.80 -10.86
C PRO A 36 14.92 5.46 -11.10
N ALA A 37 14.56 5.31 -12.38
CA ALA A 37 13.22 4.97 -12.83
C ALA A 37 13.24 3.78 -13.79
N LEU A 38 12.08 3.12 -13.91
CA LEU A 38 11.79 2.17 -14.98
C LEU A 38 11.11 2.95 -16.10
N HIS A 39 11.75 3.03 -17.25
CA HIS A 39 11.15 3.60 -18.45
C HIS A 39 10.44 2.50 -19.25
N CYS A 40 9.13 2.66 -19.47
CA CYS A 40 8.34 1.78 -20.33
C CYS A 40 8.27 2.33 -21.75
N ARG A 41 8.99 1.74 -22.71
CA ARG A 41 8.99 2.21 -24.11
C ARG A 41 7.64 2.10 -24.82
N ALA A 42 6.72 1.26 -24.34
CA ALA A 42 5.40 1.12 -24.94
C ALA A 42 4.47 2.31 -24.69
N CYS A 43 4.63 3.03 -23.58
CA CYS A 43 3.77 4.16 -23.23
C CYS A 43 4.53 5.42 -22.77
N GLY A 44 5.86 5.35 -22.70
CA GLY A 44 6.71 6.45 -22.23
C GLY A 44 6.66 6.70 -20.72
N SER A 45 6.05 5.83 -19.91
CA SER A 45 5.96 6.04 -18.46
C SER A 45 7.32 5.90 -17.76
N TYR A 46 7.57 6.69 -16.73
CA TYR A 46 8.77 6.64 -15.89
C TYR A 46 8.44 6.39 -14.40
N PRO A 47 7.82 5.26 -14.03
CA PRO A 47 7.64 4.91 -12.62
C PRO A 47 9.00 4.80 -11.89
N PRO A 48 9.09 5.32 -10.66
CA PRO A 48 10.28 5.22 -9.83
C PRO A 48 10.64 3.77 -9.49
N LEU A 49 11.94 3.49 -9.38
CA LEU A 49 12.43 2.20 -8.91
C LEU A 49 12.45 2.14 -7.38
N PHE A 50 11.97 1.03 -6.85
CA PHE A 50 12.03 0.69 -5.43
C PHE A 50 12.93 -0.51 -5.20
N ASN A 51 13.44 -0.64 -3.97
CA ASN A 51 14.12 -1.86 -3.56
C ASN A 51 13.13 -3.03 -3.47
N GLU A 52 13.12 -3.86 -4.50
CA GLU A 52 12.17 -4.96 -4.63
C GLU A 52 12.34 -6.01 -3.52
N GLY A 53 13.57 -6.25 -3.05
CA GLY A 53 13.85 -7.21 -1.99
C GLY A 53 13.29 -6.77 -0.64
N GLU A 54 13.50 -5.50 -0.27
CA GLU A 54 12.93 -4.93 0.95
C GLU A 54 11.40 -4.89 0.86
N PHE A 55 10.85 -4.45 -0.27
CA PHE A 55 9.40 -4.39 -0.48
C PHE A 55 8.77 -5.78 -0.38
N ARG A 56 9.32 -6.79 -1.06
CA ARG A 56 8.77 -8.16 -1.02
C ARG A 56 8.75 -8.74 0.38
N ARG A 57 9.81 -8.52 1.18
CA ARG A 57 9.87 -8.98 2.58
C ARG A 57 8.78 -8.32 3.42
N TRP A 58 8.66 -7.00 3.35
CA TRP A 58 7.65 -6.26 4.09
C TRP A 58 6.23 -6.63 3.64
N ALA A 59 5.94 -6.62 2.34
CA ALA A 59 4.62 -6.90 1.78
C ALA A 59 4.15 -8.32 2.13
N SER A 60 5.03 -9.32 2.05
CA SER A 60 4.71 -10.69 2.47
C SER A 60 4.32 -10.76 3.95
N ALA A 61 5.10 -10.10 4.82
CA ALA A 61 4.80 -10.06 6.25
C ALA A 61 3.48 -9.33 6.54
N TYR A 62 3.24 -8.21 5.87
CA TYR A 62 2.03 -7.39 6.01
C TYR A 62 0.77 -8.18 5.64
N ILE A 63 0.79 -8.82 4.47
CA ILE A 63 -0.37 -9.57 3.97
C ILE A 63 -0.57 -10.86 4.78
N ALA A 64 0.50 -11.53 5.19
CA ALA A 64 0.42 -12.70 6.07
C ALA A 64 -0.15 -12.33 7.45
N GLN A 65 0.22 -11.17 8.00
CA GLN A 65 -0.37 -10.67 9.24
C GLN A 65 -1.87 -10.41 9.08
N TYR A 66 -2.28 -9.71 8.01
CA TYR A 66 -3.69 -9.49 7.72
C TYR A 66 -4.49 -10.79 7.63
N ALA A 67 -3.96 -11.79 6.91
CA ALA A 67 -4.56 -13.12 6.78
C ALA A 67 -4.68 -13.86 8.13
N LYS A 68 -3.66 -13.75 8.99
CA LYS A 68 -3.69 -14.33 10.35
C LYS A 68 -4.65 -13.60 11.28
N GLU A 69 -4.91 -12.33 11.04
CA GLU A 69 -5.87 -11.55 11.82
C GLU A 69 -7.32 -11.86 11.42
N HIS A 70 -7.61 -11.86 10.11
CA HIS A 70 -8.98 -11.87 9.59
C HIS A 70 -9.42 -13.22 9.00
N GLY A 71 -8.49 -14.08 8.59
CA GLY A 71 -8.81 -15.42 8.04
C GLY A 71 -9.41 -15.45 6.63
N HIS A 72 -9.40 -14.35 5.88
CA HIS A 72 -10.00 -14.28 4.54
C HIS A 72 -9.27 -15.08 3.45
N PHE A 73 -7.96 -15.30 3.60
CA PHE A 73 -7.13 -16.07 2.68
C PHE A 73 -5.93 -16.67 3.41
N CYS A 74 -5.23 -17.60 2.75
CA CYS A 74 -4.07 -18.27 3.33
C CYS A 74 -2.92 -17.29 3.58
N PRO A 75 -2.28 -17.29 4.77
CA PRO A 75 -1.16 -16.39 5.08
C PRO A 75 0.15 -16.73 4.34
N ASP A 76 0.25 -17.91 3.74
CA ASP A 76 1.48 -18.37 3.07
C ASP A 76 1.38 -18.29 1.55
N CYS A 77 0.31 -18.83 0.96
CA CYS A 77 0.11 -18.86 -0.50
C CYS A 77 -0.99 -17.91 -1.00
N TYR A 78 -1.65 -17.18 -0.09
CA TYR A 78 -2.64 -16.14 -0.41
C TYR A 78 -3.90 -16.62 -1.15
N GLN A 79 -4.06 -17.94 -1.30
CA GLN A 79 -5.26 -18.55 -1.85
C GLN A 79 -6.45 -18.38 -0.91
N LYS A 80 -7.63 -18.12 -1.48
CA LYS A 80 -8.90 -17.95 -0.73
C LYS A 80 -9.55 -19.28 -0.35
N THR A 81 -9.11 -20.38 -0.95
CA THR A 81 -9.72 -21.69 -0.75
C THR A 81 -9.12 -22.40 0.46
N TRP A 82 -9.92 -22.58 1.50
CA TRP A 82 -9.56 -23.25 2.75
C TRP A 82 -10.74 -24.04 3.30
N ILE A 83 -10.47 -24.89 4.29
CA ILE A 83 -11.49 -25.63 5.06
C ILE A 83 -11.37 -25.31 6.55
N ARG A 84 -12.45 -25.54 7.30
CA ARG A 84 -12.43 -25.56 8.77
C ARG A 84 -11.70 -26.83 9.23
N TYR A 85 -10.60 -26.67 9.96
CA TYR A 85 -9.69 -27.74 10.35
C TYR A 85 -9.65 -27.92 11.89
N GLY A 86 -10.80 -28.30 12.45
CA GLY A 86 -10.96 -28.44 13.90
C GLY A 86 -10.77 -27.13 14.67
N ARG A 87 -10.49 -27.25 15.96
CA ARG A 87 -10.30 -26.11 16.88
C ARG A 87 -8.93 -26.21 17.58
N ASN A 88 -8.40 -25.10 18.05
CA ASN A 88 -7.24 -25.11 18.94
C ASN A 88 -7.66 -25.51 20.38
N PRO A 89 -6.72 -25.73 21.32
CA PRO A 89 -7.06 -26.05 22.71
C PRO A 89 -7.93 -24.99 23.40
N GLY A 90 -7.84 -23.71 22.98
CA GLY A 90 -8.71 -22.62 23.44
C GLY A 90 -10.07 -22.56 22.73
N GLY A 91 -10.44 -23.58 21.95
CA GLY A 91 -11.73 -23.68 21.28
C GLY A 91 -11.90 -22.80 20.04
N THR A 92 -10.89 -22.08 19.57
CA THR A 92 -11.02 -21.19 18.40
C THR A 92 -10.86 -21.96 17.10
N GLN A 93 -11.59 -21.54 16.05
CA GLN A 93 -11.63 -22.21 14.76
C GLN A 93 -10.27 -22.13 14.05
N ARG A 94 -9.74 -23.29 13.65
CA ARG A 94 -8.58 -23.38 12.76
C ARG A 94 -9.00 -23.46 11.30
N LEU A 95 -8.22 -22.87 10.41
CA LEU A 95 -8.38 -22.95 8.97
C LEU A 95 -7.21 -23.72 8.38
N GLN A 96 -7.46 -24.50 7.33
CA GLN A 96 -6.42 -25.14 6.53
C GLN A 96 -6.56 -24.78 5.05
N CYS A 97 -5.48 -24.30 4.44
CA CYS A 97 -5.46 -24.00 3.02
C CYS A 97 -5.59 -25.29 2.22
N GLN A 98 -6.47 -25.32 1.23
CA GLN A 98 -6.62 -26.52 0.39
C GLN A 98 -5.43 -26.71 -0.56
N TYR A 99 -4.74 -25.63 -0.92
CA TYR A 99 -3.59 -25.64 -1.83
C TYR A 99 -2.29 -26.02 -1.12
N CYS A 100 -1.79 -25.17 -0.20
CA CYS A 100 -0.50 -25.41 0.45
C CYS A 100 -0.58 -26.16 1.79
N LYS A 101 -1.78 -26.59 2.21
CA LYS A 101 -2.05 -27.30 3.48
C LYS A 101 -1.66 -26.55 4.77
N LYS A 102 -1.25 -25.29 4.68
CA LYS A 102 -0.99 -24.43 5.84
C LYS A 102 -2.20 -24.37 6.75
N VAL A 103 -2.00 -24.65 8.04
CA VAL A 103 -3.00 -24.49 9.10
C VAL A 103 -2.72 -23.19 9.85
N TRP A 104 -3.76 -22.40 10.13
CA TRP A 104 -3.66 -21.20 10.97
C TRP A 104 -4.95 -20.97 11.76
N THR A 105 -4.88 -20.10 12.77
CA THR A 105 -6.03 -19.70 13.59
C THR A 105 -6.21 -18.19 13.45
N PRO A 106 -7.29 -17.71 12.82
CA PRO A 106 -7.60 -16.28 12.76
C PRO A 106 -7.80 -15.68 14.15
N LYS A 107 -7.33 -14.44 14.37
CA LYS A 107 -7.55 -13.74 15.65
C LYS A 107 -8.98 -13.23 15.80
N GLN A 108 -9.58 -12.75 14.71
CA GLN A 108 -10.97 -12.32 14.72
C GLN A 108 -11.89 -13.54 14.62
N HIS A 109 -12.80 -13.65 15.58
CA HIS A 109 -13.66 -14.83 15.76
C HIS A 109 -14.80 -14.91 14.74
N ALA A 110 -15.22 -13.77 14.17
CA ALA A 110 -16.24 -13.72 13.13
C ALA A 110 -15.57 -13.78 11.75
N LEU A 111 -15.52 -14.98 11.16
CA LEU A 111 -15.30 -15.12 9.72
C LEU A 111 -16.59 -14.69 9.00
N ASN A 112 -16.87 -13.39 9.02
CA ASN A 112 -17.95 -12.85 8.23
C ASN A 112 -17.59 -13.09 6.77
N VAL A 113 -18.44 -13.83 6.07
CA VAL A 113 -18.45 -13.82 4.61
C VAL A 113 -18.96 -12.43 4.24
N ALA A 114 -18.05 -11.46 4.23
CA ALA A 114 -18.38 -10.14 3.74
C ALA A 114 -18.77 -10.31 2.27
N GLU A 115 -19.96 -9.86 1.92
CA GLU A 115 -20.37 -9.81 0.52
C GLU A 115 -19.31 -9.07 -0.29
N THR A 116 -19.07 -9.57 -1.50
CA THR A 116 -18.09 -8.93 -2.38
C THR A 116 -18.67 -7.57 -2.81
N PRO A 117 -17.95 -6.45 -2.57
CA PRO A 117 -18.42 -5.15 -3.01
C PRO A 117 -18.39 -5.08 -4.54
N GLU A 118 -19.33 -4.37 -5.14
CA GLU A 118 -19.30 -4.13 -6.59
C GLU A 118 -18.19 -3.13 -6.96
N GLN A 119 -18.00 -2.13 -6.10
CA GLN A 119 -17.05 -1.05 -6.28
C GLN A 119 -16.38 -0.73 -4.95
N ILE A 120 -15.07 -0.50 -5.00
CA ILE A 120 -14.29 -0.10 -3.84
C ILE A 120 -13.91 1.35 -4.00
N CYS A 121 -14.15 2.18 -2.99
CA CYS A 121 -13.66 3.54 -2.93
C CYS A 121 -12.60 3.65 -1.84
N SER A 122 -11.47 4.28 -2.17
CA SER A 122 -10.35 4.50 -1.28
C SER A 122 -10.10 5.99 -1.07
N ILE A 123 -9.97 6.42 0.18
CA ILE A 123 -9.69 7.82 0.55
C ILE A 123 -8.43 7.88 1.42
N PRO A 124 -7.45 8.73 1.07
CA PRO A 124 -6.33 9.03 1.95
C PRO A 124 -6.72 10.08 3.00
N LEU A 125 -6.31 9.88 4.24
CA LEU A 125 -6.51 10.84 5.34
C LEU A 125 -5.19 11.08 6.08
N LEU A 126 -4.98 12.32 6.51
CA LEU A 126 -3.89 12.68 7.41
C LEU A 126 -4.44 12.76 8.83
N VAL A 127 -3.90 11.90 9.70
CA VAL A 127 -4.38 11.79 11.09
C VAL A 127 -3.27 12.23 12.02
N PRO A 128 -3.51 13.21 12.92
CA PRO A 128 -2.51 13.61 13.90
C PRO A 128 -2.20 12.46 14.85
N PHE A 129 -0.94 12.36 15.26
CA PHE A 129 -0.52 11.39 16.28
C PHE A 129 0.49 12.01 17.24
N GLN A 130 0.65 11.38 18.41
CA GLN A 130 1.63 11.84 19.40
C GLN A 130 3.03 11.28 19.08
N GLY A 131 3.73 11.95 18.16
CA GLY A 131 5.09 11.62 17.76
C GLY A 131 6.18 12.29 18.61
N ALA A 132 7.37 12.46 18.04
CA ALA A 132 8.52 13.08 18.70
C ALA A 132 8.35 14.59 18.95
N ASN A 133 7.62 15.29 18.06
CA ASN A 133 7.41 16.73 18.14
C ASN A 133 5.90 17.07 18.08
N ALA A 134 5.56 18.35 18.12
CA ALA A 134 4.21 18.82 17.82
C ALA A 134 3.85 18.62 16.34
N PHE A 135 2.55 18.65 16.03
CA PHE A 135 2.00 18.62 14.65
C PHE A 135 2.45 17.42 13.80
N GLN A 136 2.57 16.26 14.42
CA GLN A 136 2.96 15.02 13.74
C GLN A 136 1.73 14.34 13.13
N GLN A 137 1.87 13.78 11.94
CA GLN A 137 0.77 13.15 11.20
C GLN A 137 1.16 11.79 10.65
N LEU A 138 0.16 10.91 10.52
CA LEU A 138 0.27 9.64 9.79
C LEU A 138 -0.62 9.69 8.56
N TYR A 139 -0.15 9.03 7.50
CA TYR A 139 -0.93 8.80 6.30
C TYR A 139 -1.76 7.53 6.48
N PHE A 140 -3.07 7.67 6.42
CA PHE A 140 -4.02 6.57 6.42
C PHE A 140 -4.65 6.41 5.05
N LEU A 141 -4.97 5.16 4.71
CA LEU A 141 -5.76 4.80 3.54
C LEU A 141 -6.94 3.96 4.03
N PHE A 142 -8.14 4.50 3.81
CA PHE A 142 -9.40 3.84 4.10
C PHE A 142 -9.98 3.33 2.79
N SER A 143 -10.46 2.10 2.78
CA SER A 143 -11.23 1.56 1.67
C SER A 143 -12.57 1.04 2.16
N PHE A 144 -13.61 1.38 1.44
CA PHE A 144 -14.99 1.04 1.75
C PHE A 144 -15.73 0.54 0.51
N ASP A 145 -16.80 -0.22 0.74
CA ASP A 145 -17.79 -0.55 -0.27
C ASP A 145 -18.46 0.76 -0.70
N ALA A 146 -18.29 1.14 -1.96
CA ALA A 146 -18.76 2.43 -2.46
C ALA A 146 -20.29 2.54 -2.48
N VAL A 147 -21.00 1.40 -2.49
CA VAL A 147 -22.47 1.35 -2.50
C VAL A 147 -23.02 1.27 -1.08
N ARG A 148 -22.42 0.43 -0.24
CA ARG A 148 -22.95 0.13 1.11
C ARG A 148 -22.31 0.91 2.25
N GLY A 149 -21.17 1.56 2.00
CA GLY A 149 -20.43 2.32 3.00
C GLY A 149 -19.69 1.47 4.05
N ASN A 150 -19.71 0.14 3.91
CA ASN A 150 -19.00 -0.74 4.84
C ASN A 150 -17.48 -0.59 4.70
N ILE A 151 -16.77 -0.46 5.82
CA ILE A 151 -15.30 -0.42 5.81
C ILE A 151 -14.76 -1.79 5.41
N LEU A 152 -13.98 -1.82 4.34
CA LEU A 152 -13.36 -3.02 3.81
C LEU A 152 -11.95 -3.19 4.35
N HIS A 153 -11.15 -2.13 4.34
CA HIS A 153 -9.76 -2.20 4.79
C HIS A 153 -9.26 -0.84 5.26
N LEU A 154 -8.40 -0.86 6.28
CA LEU A 154 -7.72 0.31 6.81
C LEU A 154 -6.22 0.00 6.91
N SER A 155 -5.39 0.92 6.42
CA SER A 155 -3.96 0.86 6.65
C SER A 155 -3.42 2.23 7.01
N SER A 156 -2.40 2.28 7.87
CA SER A 156 -1.58 3.46 8.07
C SER A 156 -0.18 3.22 7.51
N ASN A 157 0.56 4.29 7.25
CA ASN A 157 1.97 4.15 6.90
C ASN A 157 2.86 3.85 8.10
N PHE A 158 2.34 3.79 9.32
CA PHE A 158 3.02 3.19 10.46
C PHE A 158 2.89 1.66 10.46
N THR A 159 3.98 0.96 10.78
CA THR A 159 4.02 -0.50 10.89
C THR A 159 4.91 -0.95 12.04
N LEU A 160 4.48 -2.00 12.75
CA LEU A 160 5.33 -2.73 13.71
C LEU A 160 6.19 -3.80 13.04
N LEU A 161 5.91 -4.12 11.77
CA LEU A 161 6.70 -5.07 10.98
C LEU A 161 8.05 -4.47 10.60
N SER A 162 9.07 -5.33 10.54
CA SER A 162 10.38 -4.96 10.01
C SER A 162 10.26 -4.52 8.55
N ALA A 163 10.85 -3.37 8.25
CA ALA A 163 10.96 -2.84 6.90
C ALA A 163 12.37 -2.28 6.70
N GLY A 164 12.95 -2.51 5.52
CA GLY A 164 14.26 -1.99 5.19
C GLY A 164 14.24 -0.47 5.01
N LYS A 165 15.42 0.15 5.19
CA LYS A 165 15.56 1.62 5.28
C LYS A 165 15.11 2.35 4.03
N SER A 166 15.17 1.72 2.85
CA SER A 166 14.74 2.37 1.60
C SER A 166 13.22 2.56 1.50
N LEU A 167 12.46 1.85 2.34
CA LEU A 167 11.00 1.97 2.41
C LEU A 167 10.54 3.02 3.43
N HIS A 168 11.45 3.55 4.24
CA HIS A 168 11.13 4.47 5.33
C HIS A 168 10.80 5.85 4.80
N TYR A 169 9.80 6.47 5.40
CA TYR A 169 9.46 7.86 5.15
C TYR A 169 10.36 8.78 5.96
N HIS A 170 10.87 9.80 5.30
CA HIS A 170 11.64 10.87 5.93
C HIS A 170 11.05 12.21 5.49
N TRP A 171 10.68 13.02 6.48
CA TRP A 171 10.23 14.37 6.24
C TRP A 171 11.41 15.26 5.86
N LYS A 172 11.32 15.94 4.73
CA LYS A 172 12.37 16.81 4.18
C LYS A 172 12.22 18.29 4.56
N GLY A 173 11.27 18.64 5.43
CA GLY A 173 11.03 20.04 5.81
C GLY A 173 10.20 20.85 4.81
N ILE A 174 9.66 20.21 3.75
CA ILE A 174 8.91 20.91 2.70
C ILE A 174 7.47 21.11 3.16
N ALA A 175 7.20 22.18 3.92
CA ALA A 175 5.86 22.47 4.43
C ALA A 175 4.79 22.33 3.34
N PRO A 176 3.62 21.72 3.64
CA PRO A 176 2.48 21.80 2.75
C PRO A 176 2.22 23.28 2.45
N PRO A 177 1.88 23.66 1.21
CA PRO A 177 1.48 25.04 0.96
C PRO A 177 0.31 25.32 1.90
N GLU A 178 0.48 26.30 2.79
CA GLU A 178 -0.64 26.79 3.58
C GLU A 178 -1.78 27.11 2.60
N GLY A 179 -3.02 26.91 3.04
CA GLY A 179 -4.20 27.28 2.26
C GLY A 179 -4.24 28.79 2.08
N GLU A 180 -3.33 29.35 1.28
CA GLU A 180 -3.32 30.75 0.94
C GLU A 180 -4.55 31.04 0.10
N LYS A 181 -5.26 32.09 0.51
CA LYS A 181 -6.39 32.69 -0.21
C LYS A 181 -5.91 33.40 -1.48
N GLY A 182 -5.14 32.71 -2.32
CA GLY A 182 -4.60 33.21 -3.58
C GLY A 182 -5.39 32.69 -4.79
N ASP A 183 -5.29 33.42 -5.90
CA ASP A 183 -5.82 33.06 -7.21
C ASP A 183 -5.43 31.63 -7.63
N ILE A 184 -6.33 30.93 -8.33
CA ILE A 184 -6.17 29.53 -8.73
C ILE A 184 -4.88 29.30 -9.53
N ILE A 185 -4.48 30.28 -10.36
CA ILE A 185 -3.26 30.22 -11.15
C ILE A 185 -2.01 30.22 -10.26
N HIS A 186 -2.00 31.06 -9.22
CA HIS A 186 -0.90 31.09 -8.25
C HIS A 186 -0.77 29.77 -7.49
N ARG A 187 -1.91 29.19 -7.09
CA ARG A 187 -1.96 27.88 -6.42
C ARG A 187 -1.46 26.73 -7.31
N ILE A 188 -1.78 26.75 -8.60
CA ILE A 188 -1.28 25.79 -9.58
C ILE A 188 0.24 25.95 -9.74
N ALA A 189 0.75 27.17 -9.91
CA ALA A 189 2.17 27.44 -10.07
C ALA A 189 3.01 27.02 -8.85
N ILE A 190 2.51 27.22 -7.63
CA ILE A 190 3.16 26.74 -6.41
C ILE A 190 3.17 25.21 -6.37
N LYS A 191 2.03 24.55 -6.65
CA LYS A 191 1.94 23.09 -6.70
C LYS A 191 2.88 22.50 -7.74
N GLU A 192 2.96 23.10 -8.93
CA GLU A 192 3.86 22.67 -10.00
C GLU A 192 5.32 22.84 -9.58
N ARG A 193 5.69 23.97 -8.97
CA ARG A 193 7.04 24.20 -8.45
C ARG A 193 7.42 23.20 -7.35
N GLN A 194 6.52 22.93 -6.41
CA GLN A 194 6.72 21.91 -5.37
C GLN A 194 6.81 20.51 -5.95
N PHE A 195 6.03 20.22 -6.99
CA PHE A 195 6.06 18.95 -7.70
C PHE A 195 7.40 18.74 -8.43
N LEU A 196 7.89 19.78 -9.11
CA LEU A 196 9.20 19.77 -9.78
C LEU A 196 10.38 19.74 -8.80
N GLN A 197 10.19 20.25 -7.58
CA GLN A 197 11.20 20.16 -6.50
C GLN A 197 11.28 18.77 -5.87
N ARG A 198 10.36 17.85 -6.16
CA ARG A 198 10.46 16.49 -5.63
C ARG A 198 11.61 15.78 -6.33
N SER A 199 12.53 15.22 -5.53
CA SER A 199 13.56 14.31 -6.04
C SER A 199 12.98 13.02 -6.62
N GLN A 200 11.71 12.70 -6.32
CA GLN A 200 11.00 11.54 -6.86
C GLN A 200 9.48 11.80 -6.82
N PHE A 201 8.75 11.54 -7.91
CA PHE A 201 7.30 11.81 -8.01
C PHE A 201 6.47 11.18 -6.88
N ASP A 202 6.84 9.96 -6.48
CA ASP A 202 6.25 9.11 -5.45
C ASP A 202 6.72 9.41 -4.01
N GLU A 203 7.61 10.38 -3.84
CA GLU A 203 8.02 10.89 -2.54
C GLU A 203 7.00 11.91 -2.01
N ILE A 204 5.85 11.39 -1.56
CA ILE A 204 4.77 12.19 -1.00
C ILE A 204 5.18 12.77 0.36
N GLN A 205 5.52 14.05 0.39
CA GLN A 205 5.84 14.83 1.58
C GLN A 205 4.54 15.40 2.18
N TYR A 206 3.87 14.61 3.02
CA TYR A 206 2.58 14.97 3.60
C TYR A 206 2.67 15.73 4.94
N GLY A 207 3.86 15.79 5.53
CA GLY A 207 4.10 16.48 6.80
C GLY A 207 5.11 15.75 7.70
N PRO A 208 5.44 16.34 8.86
CA PRO A 208 6.29 15.72 9.87
C PRO A 208 5.70 14.40 10.37
N ALA A 209 6.51 13.34 10.36
CA ALA A 209 6.14 12.05 10.93
C ALA A 209 7.37 11.36 11.51
N ALA A 210 7.57 11.50 12.82
CA ALA A 210 8.68 10.98 13.58
C ALA A 210 8.16 10.31 14.86
N LEU A 211 8.61 9.09 15.09
CA LEU A 211 8.29 8.32 16.30
C LEU A 211 9.06 8.85 17.51
N LYS A 212 8.50 8.69 18.71
CA LYS A 212 9.23 8.98 19.97
C LYS A 212 10.49 8.12 20.04
N ARG A 213 11.54 8.60 20.72
CA ARG A 213 12.89 7.99 20.78
C ARG A 213 12.92 6.47 21.01
N ASN A 214 12.00 5.95 21.83
CA ASN A 214 11.93 4.53 22.20
C ASN A 214 10.67 3.82 21.69
N ALA A 215 9.92 4.44 20.79
CA ALA A 215 8.75 3.81 20.20
C ALA A 215 9.18 2.72 19.20
N GLN A 216 8.50 1.57 19.25
CA GLN A 216 8.72 0.50 18.29
C GLN A 216 8.05 0.81 16.95
N GLY A 217 8.53 0.16 15.89
CA GLY A 217 7.98 0.27 14.54
C GLY A 217 8.71 1.28 13.67
N THR A 218 8.15 1.50 12.49
CA THR A 218 8.68 2.45 11.51
C THR A 218 7.54 3.09 10.71
N ILE A 219 7.83 4.23 10.11
CA ILE A 219 6.91 4.95 9.23
C ILE A 219 7.40 4.73 7.81
N LEU A 220 6.56 4.14 6.98
CA LEU A 220 6.82 3.82 5.59
C LEU A 220 6.45 5.01 4.70
N ARG A 221 7.09 5.05 3.53
CA ARG A 221 6.65 5.92 2.44
C ARG A 221 5.20 5.57 2.09
N PRO A 222 4.29 6.56 1.96
CA PRO A 222 2.87 6.31 1.67
C PRO A 222 2.63 5.37 0.47
N VAL A 223 3.45 5.48 -0.58
CA VAL A 223 3.36 4.61 -1.78
C VAL A 223 3.58 3.12 -1.45
N ILE A 224 4.48 2.80 -0.51
CA ILE A 224 4.74 1.42 -0.07
C ILE A 224 3.51 0.87 0.64
N THR A 225 2.94 1.66 1.54
CA THR A 225 1.71 1.32 2.25
C THR A 225 0.54 1.14 1.29
N ALA A 226 0.38 2.03 0.31
CA ALA A 226 -0.68 1.95 -0.69
C ALA A 226 -0.58 0.64 -1.50
N HIS A 227 0.62 0.25 -1.94
CA HIS A 227 0.81 -1.03 -2.61
C HIS A 227 0.40 -2.23 -1.74
N GLY A 228 0.78 -2.24 -0.45
CA GLY A 228 0.34 -3.28 0.48
C GLY A 228 -1.18 -3.29 0.67
N HIS A 229 -1.78 -2.11 0.84
CA HIS A 229 -3.22 -1.92 1.03
C HIS A 229 -4.03 -2.47 -0.17
N PHE A 230 -3.72 -2.02 -1.39
CA PHE A 230 -4.42 -2.48 -2.58
C PHE A 230 -4.19 -3.95 -2.87
N ARG A 231 -3.05 -4.50 -2.45
CA ARG A 231 -2.81 -5.94 -2.55
C ARG A 231 -3.69 -6.76 -1.60
N VAL A 232 -3.91 -6.29 -0.37
CA VAL A 232 -4.89 -6.91 0.54
C VAL A 232 -6.28 -6.90 -0.08
N LEU A 233 -6.70 -5.77 -0.63
CA LEU A 233 -8.00 -5.65 -1.32
C LEU A 233 -8.10 -6.60 -2.51
N LYS A 234 -7.08 -6.69 -3.36
CA LYS A 234 -7.08 -7.61 -4.51
C LYS A 234 -7.13 -9.07 -4.07
N ASN A 235 -6.44 -9.44 -3.00
CA ASN A 235 -6.50 -10.80 -2.46
C ASN A 235 -7.87 -11.11 -1.85
N ARG A 236 -8.53 -10.13 -1.22
CA ARG A 236 -9.86 -10.31 -0.61
C ARG A 236 -10.96 -10.31 -1.66
N PHE A 237 -10.87 -9.43 -2.64
CA PHE A 237 -11.90 -9.15 -3.66
C PHE A 237 -11.26 -9.17 -5.07
N PRO A 238 -10.84 -10.35 -5.57
CA PRO A 238 -10.12 -10.46 -6.82
C PRO A 238 -10.97 -10.07 -8.04
N ASP A 239 -12.29 -10.20 -7.94
CA ASP A 239 -13.22 -10.01 -9.05
C ASP A 239 -13.72 -8.56 -9.17
N VAL A 240 -13.34 -7.69 -8.22
CA VAL A 240 -13.70 -6.26 -8.28
C VAL A 240 -12.82 -5.56 -9.31
N ALA A 241 -13.47 -5.03 -10.34
CA ALA A 241 -12.80 -4.32 -11.44
C ALA A 241 -12.67 -2.82 -11.15
N THR A 242 -13.59 -2.23 -10.37
CA THR A 242 -13.67 -0.79 -10.17
C THR A 242 -13.15 -0.38 -8.81
N HIS A 243 -12.03 0.33 -8.83
CA HIS A 243 -11.41 0.97 -7.67
C HIS A 243 -11.37 2.49 -7.89
N ILE A 244 -12.14 3.21 -7.10
CA ILE A 244 -12.20 4.68 -7.11
C ILE A 244 -11.21 5.19 -6.07
N ILE A 245 -10.38 6.15 -6.43
CA ILE A 245 -9.55 6.89 -5.48
C ILE A 245 -10.15 8.29 -5.37
N ALA A 246 -10.71 8.62 -4.21
CA ALA A 246 -11.27 9.93 -3.93
C ALA A 246 -10.24 10.81 -3.21
N HIS A 247 -10.19 12.09 -3.56
CA HIS A 247 -9.23 13.09 -3.11
C HIS A 247 -9.93 14.36 -2.65
#